data_AF-A0A3D9CI71-F1
#
_entry.id   AF-A0A3D9CI71-F1
#
_cell.length_a   1.000
_cell.length_b   1.000
_cell.length_c   1.000
_cell.angle_alpha   90.00
_cell.angle_beta   90.00
_cell.angle_gamma   90.00
#
_symmetry.space_group_name_H-M   'P 1'
#
loop_
_entity.id
_entity.type
_entity.pdbx_description
1 polymer ?
#
loop_
_entity_poly.entity_id
_entity_poly.type
_entity_poly.pdbx_seq_one_letter_code
_entity_poly.pdbx_strand_id
1 'polypeptide(L)'
;MIDIPAFTSNIFKTGLYGSLGAKILTYLVLVIELLNIIILLIFKKKGLFASLIIFMVFTIYITFLNFTNRYEVCGCGGVLNGLSFEKHLFINFSLIFLTIISLKFSNEDKASFDN
;
A
#
# COMPACT_ATOMS: atom_id res chain seq x y z
N MET A 1 -3.31 -9.96 -13.74
CA MET A 1 -2.62 -9.00 -14.63
C MET A 1 -2.95 -7.61 -14.11
N ILE A 2 -1.95 -6.79 -13.79
CA ILE A 2 -2.18 -5.42 -13.29
C ILE A 2 -2.73 -4.59 -14.46
N ASP A 3 -3.98 -4.12 -14.34
CA ASP A 3 -4.64 -3.29 -15.35
C ASP A 3 -4.30 -1.81 -15.09
N ILE A 4 -3.23 -1.34 -15.73
CA ILE A 4 -2.72 0.04 -15.62
C ILE A 4 -3.77 1.07 -16.08
N PRO A 5 -4.48 0.88 -17.20
CA PRO A 5 -5.60 1.74 -17.57
C PRO A 5 -6.68 1.86 -16.50
N ALA A 6 -7.12 0.74 -15.92
CA ALA A 6 -8.14 0.75 -14.86
C ALA A 6 -7.65 1.46 -13.60
N PHE A 7 -6.41 1.22 -13.18
CA PHE A 7 -5.78 1.89 -12.04
C PHE A 7 -5.74 3.41 -12.23
N THR A 8 -5.25 3.85 -13.41
CA THR A 8 -5.17 5.27 -13.78
C THR A 8 -6.55 5.93 -13.81
N SER A 9 -7.54 5.24 -14.40
CA SER A 9 -8.92 5.73 -14.49
C SER A 9 -9.54 5.94 -13.12
N ASN A 10 -9.31 5.01 -12.20
CA ASN A 10 -9.86 5.11 -10.86
C ASN A 10 -9.17 6.19 -10.01
N ILE A 11 -7.87 6.42 -10.17
CA ILE A 11 -7.21 7.60 -9.56
C ILE A 11 -7.81 8.88 -10.12
N PHE A 12 -8.02 8.96 -11.44
CA PHE A 12 -8.64 10.12 -12.06
C PHE A 12 -10.06 10.39 -11.52
N LYS A 13 -10.86 9.34 -11.31
CA LYS A 13 -12.22 9.43 -10.74
C LYS A 13 -12.28 9.99 -9.31
N THR A 14 -11.17 9.94 -8.55
CA THR A 14 -11.12 10.59 -7.23
C THR A 14 -11.29 12.12 -7.30
N GLY A 15 -11.12 12.73 -8.47
CA GLY A 15 -11.26 14.17 -8.67
C GLY A 15 -10.17 15.02 -8.00
N LEU A 16 -9.11 14.40 -7.48
CA LEU A 16 -7.97 15.08 -6.84
C LEU A 16 -6.85 15.45 -7.81
N TYR A 17 -6.71 14.69 -8.90
CA TYR A 17 -5.60 14.84 -9.85
C TYR A 17 -6.13 14.95 -11.28
N GLY A 18 -5.52 15.82 -12.08
CA GLY A 18 -5.74 15.82 -13.53
C GLY A 18 -5.20 14.54 -14.21
N SER A 19 -5.51 14.35 -15.49
CA SER A 19 -5.11 13.16 -16.26
C SER A 19 -3.60 12.86 -16.20
N LEU A 20 -2.76 13.89 -16.30
CA LEU A 20 -1.30 13.75 -16.18
C LEU A 20 -0.88 13.34 -14.76
N GLY A 21 -1.47 13.97 -13.74
CA GLY A 21 -1.19 13.66 -12.33
C GLY A 21 -1.58 12.23 -11.97
N ALA A 22 -2.72 11.75 -12.45
CA ALA A 22 -3.16 10.37 -12.25
C ALA A 22 -2.19 9.35 -12.87
N LYS A 23 -1.68 9.63 -14.07
CA LYS A 23 -0.65 8.79 -14.72
C LYS A 23 0.66 8.78 -13.93
N ILE A 24 1.15 9.96 -13.52
CA ILE A 24 2.38 10.08 -12.72
C ILE A 24 2.24 9.29 -11.42
N LEU A 25 1.13 9.48 -10.70
CA LEU A 25 0.89 8.79 -9.43
C LEU A 25 0.82 7.27 -9.63
N THR A 26 0.22 6.81 -10.74
CA THR A 26 0.17 5.40 -11.10
C THR A 26 1.55 4.76 -11.22
N TYR A 27 2.42 5.35 -12.03
CA TYR A 27 3.78 4.82 -12.19
C TYR A 27 4.59 4.97 -10.91
N LEU A 28 4.40 6.06 -10.16
CA LEU A 28 5.12 6.30 -8.91
C LEU A 28 4.78 5.24 -7.85
N VAL A 29 3.50 4.91 -7.66
CA VAL A 29 3.07 3.86 -6.73
C VAL A 29 3.69 2.52 -7.11
N LEU A 30 3.60 2.12 -8.39
CA LEU A 30 4.16 0.85 -8.87
C LEU A 30 5.68 0.75 -8.68
N VAL A 31 6.40 1.85 -8.93
CA VAL A 31 7.86 1.89 -8.71
C VAL A 31 8.18 1.74 -7.22
N ILE A 32 7.46 2.43 -6.34
CA ILE A 32 7.66 2.33 -4.88
C ILE A 32 7.37 0.91 -4.39
N GLU A 33 6.30 0.27 -4.86
CA GLU A 33 5.97 -1.11 -4.49
C GLU A 33 7.05 -2.09 -4.94
N LEU A 34 7.54 -1.96 -6.18
CA LEU A 34 8.61 -2.80 -6.70
C LEU A 34 9.93 -2.60 -5.92
N LEU A 35 10.28 -1.35 -5.61
CA LEU A 35 11.45 -1.04 -4.79
C LEU A 35 11.31 -1.64 -3.39
N ASN A 36 10.12 -1.58 -2.79
CA ASN A 36 9.88 -2.17 -1.48
C ASN A 36 10.07 -3.69 -1.49
N ILE A 37 9.62 -4.40 -2.54
CA ILE A 37 9.88 -5.85 -2.69
C ILE A 37 11.38 -6.13 -2.74
N ILE A 38 12.15 -5.35 -3.52
CA ILE A 38 13.61 -5.50 -3.61
C ILE A 38 14.28 -5.27 -2.25
N ILE A 39 13.89 -4.21 -1.53
CA ILE A 39 14.41 -3.89 -0.19
C ILE A 39 14.05 -5.01 0.80
N LEU A 40 12.84 -5.57 0.73
CA LEU A 40 12.40 -6.67 1.59
C LEU A 40 13.19 -7.95 1.34
N LEU A 41 13.56 -8.24 0.08
CA LEU A 41 14.37 -9.40 -0.28
C LEU A 41 15.82 -9.27 0.19
N ILE A 42 16.43 -8.09 0.04
CA ILE A 42 17.85 -7.88 0.38
C ILE A 42 18.03 -7.55 1.86
N PHE A 43 17.21 -6.65 2.39
CA PHE A 43 17.30 -6.11 3.74
C PHE A 43 15.99 -6.32 4.51
N LYS A 44 15.68 -7.58 4.85
CA LYS A 44 14.42 -8.00 5.51
C LYS A 44 13.88 -6.99 6.54
N LYS A 45 14.68 -6.57 7.54
CA LYS A 45 14.22 -5.60 8.56
C LYS A 45 13.88 -4.22 7.99
N LYS A 46 14.70 -3.68 7.09
CA LYS A 46 14.48 -2.37 6.47
C LYS A 46 13.27 -2.43 5.53
N GLY A 47 13.10 -3.52 4.79
CA GLY A 47 11.96 -3.72 3.92
C GLY A 47 10.65 -3.94 4.68
N LEU A 48 10.69 -4.60 5.84
CA LEU A 48 9.53 -4.71 6.74
C LEU A 48 9.12 -3.32 7.26
N PHE A 49 10.08 -2.49 7.66
CA PHE A 49 9.81 -1.12 8.09
C PHE A 49 9.26 -0.25 6.95
N ALA A 50 9.84 -0.35 5.75
CA ALA A 50 9.35 0.34 4.55
C ALA A 50 7.92 -0.11 4.18
N SER A 51 7.64 -1.41 4.25
CA SER A 51 6.30 -1.97 4.03
C SER A 51 5.29 -1.42 5.03
N LEU A 52 5.67 -1.34 6.31
CA LEU A 52 4.83 -0.76 7.36
C LEU A 52 4.46 0.70 7.05
N ILE A 53 5.44 1.51 6.62
CA ILE A 53 5.20 2.90 6.21
C ILE A 53 4.26 2.96 5.02
N ILE A 54 4.48 2.14 3.99
CA ILE A 54 3.62 2.11 2.79
C ILE A 54 2.18 1.78 3.17
N PHE A 55 1.94 0.75 3.98
CA PHE A 55 0.59 0.41 4.42
C PHE A 55 -0.06 1.51 5.27
N MET A 56 0.71 2.20 6.13
CA MET A 56 0.21 3.34 6.89
C MET A 56 -0.18 4.51 5.99
N VAL A 57 0.70 4.93 5.09
CA VAL A 57 0.44 6.03 4.13
C VAL A 57 -0.77 5.69 3.27
N PHE A 58 -0.86 4.46 2.78
CA PHE A 58 -1.98 4.00 1.98
C PHE A 58 -3.30 4.00 2.76
N THR A 59 -3.27 3.63 4.04
CA THR A 59 -4.42 3.68 4.95
C THR A 59 -4.90 5.11 5.19
N ILE A 60 -3.97 6.04 5.41
CA ILE A 60 -4.29 7.47 5.56
C ILE A 60 -4.92 8.00 4.27
N TYR A 61 -4.37 7.66 3.11
CA TYR A 61 -4.89 8.09 1.80
C TYR A 61 -6.33 7.62 1.56
N ILE A 62 -6.63 6.33 1.76
CA ILE A 62 -8.00 5.83 1.56
C ILE A 62 -8.99 6.41 2.58
N THR A 63 -8.54 6.66 3.80
CA THR A 63 -9.37 7.28 4.86
C THR A 63 -9.69 8.73 4.50
N PHE A 64 -8.71 9.47 3.97
CA PHE A 64 -8.92 10.83 3.46
C PHE A 64 -9.89 10.87 2.27
N LEU A 65 -9.77 9.92 1.34
CA LEU A 65 -10.73 9.78 0.23
C LEU A 65 -12.15 9.50 0.74
N ASN A 66 -12.30 8.63 1.74
CA ASN A 66 -13.60 8.34 2.33
C ASN A 66 -14.18 9.56 3.04
N PHE A 67 -13.38 10.28 3.83
CA PHE A 67 -13.80 11.49 4.52
C PHE A 67 -14.24 12.61 3.56
N THR A 68 -13.63 12.68 2.39
CA THR A 68 -13.99 13.65 1.33
C THR A 68 -15.14 13.17 0.43
N ASN A 69 -15.76 12.01 0.72
CA ASN A 69 -16.76 11.34 -0.13
C ASN A 69 -16.29 11.10 -1.58
N ARG A 70 -14.97 10.95 -1.77
CA ARG A 70 -14.32 10.70 -3.06
C ARG A 70 -13.92 9.23 -3.23
N TYR A 71 -14.36 8.38 -2.31
CA TYR A 71 -14.13 6.94 -2.33
C TYR A 71 -15.28 6.23 -3.06
N GLU A 72 -15.36 6.40 -4.38
CA GLU A 72 -16.40 5.72 -5.18
C GLU A 72 -15.95 4.35 -5.70
N VAL A 73 -14.69 4.24 -6.16
CA VAL A 73 -14.12 3.00 -6.69
C VAL A 73 -12.66 2.96 -6.30
N CYS A 74 -12.20 1.98 -5.50
CA CYS A 74 -10.75 1.93 -5.22
C CYS A 74 -10.00 1.67 -6.52
N GLY A 75 -9.07 2.58 -6.83
CA GLY A 75 -8.17 2.44 -7.95
C GLY A 75 -7.04 1.46 -7.79
N CYS A 76 -7.01 0.68 -6.72
CA CYS A 76 -5.92 -0.19 -6.29
C CYS A 76 -5.38 -1.19 -7.35
N GLY A 77 -6.12 -1.45 -8.45
CA GLY A 77 -5.72 -2.39 -9.49
C GLY A 77 -5.70 -3.85 -9.03
N GLY A 78 -5.74 -4.80 -9.98
CA GLY A 78 -5.64 -6.23 -9.66
C GLY A 78 -6.76 -6.75 -8.75
N VAL A 79 -6.41 -7.57 -7.74
CA VAL A 79 -7.37 -8.28 -6.87
C VAL A 79 -8.12 -7.36 -5.89
N LEU A 80 -7.61 -6.13 -5.70
CA LEU A 80 -8.15 -5.13 -4.79
C LEU A 80 -9.04 -4.10 -5.50
N ASN A 81 -9.21 -4.22 -6.82
CA ASN A 81 -10.04 -3.29 -7.59
C ASN A 81 -11.52 -3.38 -7.17
N GLY A 82 -12.17 -2.24 -6.94
CA GLY A 82 -13.61 -2.19 -6.65
C GLY A 82 -14.03 -2.69 -5.26
N LEU A 83 -13.10 -2.86 -4.32
CA LEU A 83 -13.44 -3.18 -2.93
C LEU A 83 -14.11 -2.00 -2.22
N SER A 84 -15.14 -2.28 -1.40
CA SER A 84 -15.74 -1.31 -0.49
C SER A 84 -14.72 -0.81 0.53
N PHE A 85 -14.86 0.45 0.95
CA PHE A 85 -13.95 1.12 1.89
C PHE A 85 -13.64 0.27 3.13
N GLU A 86 -14.66 -0.25 3.79
CA GLU A 86 -14.50 -1.05 5.02
C GLU A 86 -13.64 -2.30 4.80
N LYS A 87 -13.82 -2.98 3.67
CA LYS A 87 -13.03 -4.18 3.33
C LYS A 87 -11.57 -3.81 3.08
N HIS A 88 -11.32 -2.69 2.39
CA HIS A 88 -9.96 -2.23 2.17
C HIS A 88 -9.26 -1.81 3.45
N LEU A 89 -9.98 -1.07 4.30
CA LEU A 89 -9.46 -0.65 5.58
C LEU A 89 -9.09 -1.87 6.43
N PHE A 90 -9.96 -2.88 6.46
CA PHE A 90 -9.71 -4.14 7.17
C PHE A 90 -8.46 -4.89 6.64
N ILE A 91 -8.29 -4.98 5.32
CA ILE A 91 -7.11 -5.60 4.71
C ILE A 91 -5.83 -4.84 5.10
N ASN A 92 -5.83 -3.51 4.96
CA ASN A 92 -4.66 -2.71 5.31
C ASN A 92 -4.29 -2.83 6.80
N PHE A 93 -5.28 -2.80 7.69
CA PHE A 93 -5.03 -3.01 9.13
C PHE A 93 -4.49 -4.40 9.42
N SER A 94 -5.00 -5.43 8.74
CA SER A 94 -4.49 -6.80 8.86
C SER A 94 -3.03 -6.89 8.40
N LEU A 95 -2.67 -6.23 7.29
CA LEU A 95 -1.30 -6.16 6.78
C LEU A 95 -0.36 -5.40 7.73
N ILE A 96 -0.81 -4.28 8.30
CA ILE A 96 -0.06 -3.53 9.32
C ILE A 96 0.21 -4.43 10.54
N PHE A 97 -0.82 -5.11 11.04
CA PHE A 97 -0.70 -6.00 12.20
C PHE A 97 0.27 -7.16 11.94
N LEU A 98 0.15 -7.82 10.78
CA LEU A 98 1.07 -8.88 10.36
C LEU A 98 2.52 -8.35 10.26
N THR A 99 2.71 -7.16 9.69
CA THR A 99 4.04 -6.56 9.55
C THR A 99 4.67 -6.25 10.90
N ILE A 100 3.88 -5.79 11.88
CA ILE A 100 4.33 -5.56 13.26
C ILE A 100 4.74 -6.88 13.93
N ILE A 101 3.96 -7.95 13.77
CA ILE A 101 4.31 -9.28 14.28
C ILE A 101 5.62 -9.76 13.65
N SER A 102 5.75 -9.68 12.32
CA SER A 102 6.98 -10.07 11.62
C SER A 102 8.20 -9.26 12.09
N LEU A 103 8.01 -7.97 12.40
CA LEU A 103 9.10 -7.13 12.91
C LEU A 103 9.54 -7.55 14.32
N LYS A 104 8.59 -7.90 15.21
CA LYS A 104 8.88 -8.44 16.53
C LYS A 104 9.63 -9.77 16.44
N PHE A 105 9.13 -10.71 15.64
CA PHE A 105 9.75 -12.01 15.44
C PHE A 105 11.18 -11.89 14.85
N SER A 106 11.38 -10.99 13.88
CA SER A 106 12.70 -10.72 13.32
C SER A 106 13.68 -10.08 14.31
N ASN A 107 13.18 -9.41 15.36
CA ASN A 107 14.00 -8.90 16.45
C ASN A 107 14.35 -10.00 17.47
N GLU A 108 13.43 -10.91 17.75
CA GLU A 108 13.66 -12.08 18.62
C GLU A 108 14.70 -13.03 18.01
N ASP A 109 14.65 -13.29 16.70
CA ASP A 109 15.69 -14.06 16.00
C ASP A 109 17.08 -13.44 16.20
N LYS A 110 17.22 -12.11 16.10
CA LYS A 110 18.53 -11.47 16.36
C LYS A 110 18.96 -11.56 17.82
N ALA A 111 18.03 -11.41 18.77
CA ALA A 111 18.33 -11.48 20.20
C ALA A 111 18.77 -12.89 20.65
N SER A 112 18.34 -13.94 19.94
CA SER A 112 18.76 -15.33 20.20
C SER A 112 20.10 -15.71 19.56
N PHE A 113 20.58 -14.99 18.55
CA PHE A 113 21.90 -15.22 17.93
C PHE A 113 23.03 -14.39 18.55
N ASP A 114 22.70 -13.36 19.34
CA ASP A 114 23.66 -12.50 20.05
C ASP A 114 23.87 -12.91 21.53
N ASN A 115 23.32 -14.05 21.98
CA ASN A 115 23.58 -14.65 23.32
C ASN A 115 24.36 -15.95 23.21
#